data_AF-A0A9D6MXM2-F1
#
_entry.id   AF-A0A9D6MXM2-F1
#
_cell.length_a   1.000
_cell.length_b   1.000
_cell.length_c   1.000
_cell.angle_alpha   90.00
_cell.angle_beta   90.00
_cell.angle_gamma   90.00
#
_symmetry.space_group_name_H-M   'P 1'
#
loop_
_entity.id
_entity.type
_entity.pdbx_description
1 polymer ?
#
loop_
_entity_poly.entity_id
_entity_poly.type
_entity_poly.pdbx_seq_one_letter_code
_entity_poly.pdbx_strand_id
1 'polypeptide(L)'
;MKCLPAKPATRHALRSLLAALLFLGLASTGRAALTPFIAFNDSAPGLGTGPNVTSYGLAAASATGPLKNVGTGKSAGVTLTTTNSGAAAGGVQGRPDYGSPASTVFEGYVDFGGQPDPGIEIGGATDIYTLVFSGLDPAAEYNFQGTAIRGNINYRDRWSVFEIVGADSFTSRHTAGAVTRAIVATLTDSQVVINTGDNRSGDMAWWEHIRSGSDGKLAIQCRQYLGKVPGRTTSGGTGYGITGFRLEQAGAYSGRTELPLRVPNPLSHALNGISTVFLVVMENHNWDTILTNTYCPYINHTLLPKASYAQRYYSALGVHPSEPNYMWMIAGGNFGIRDDQAPSVNHQSSTNTLFHQLDAAGIPWKCYAEDITGKDIPSTNKNAYAVRHVPFVFFDTVRTNLDYCTNHIRPFTELAFDLTNGTAPRFCYIVPNVTNDMHDLTTGSPSTRKQGDDWLAREMPKILNSPSYTNGGALFLTWDEGGGDSDGPVGMIVLSPRAKGGAYHNNTFYTHSSLLRTLQDIFDTRPYLGDAVYADDLSDLFKTIRLDQLAQSDGKIRFVINNVIPGKTHYVQAASGSASAVWTNIKTNVPTQATVPFEDSLNASDVPLFYRVLELP
;
A
#
# COMPACT_ATOMS: atom_id res chain seq x y z
N MET A 1 -51.49 53.47 36.57
CA MET A 1 -52.66 52.57 36.72
C MET A 1 -53.73 52.97 35.72
N LYS A 2 -54.25 51.97 34.96
CA LYS A 2 -55.55 51.91 34.25
C LYS A 2 -55.80 53.00 33.19
N CYS A 3 -55.65 52.70 31.89
CA CYS A 3 -56.59 52.04 30.96
C CYS A 3 -57.21 53.06 29.99
N LEU A 4 -56.96 52.81 28.69
CA LEU A 4 -57.47 53.45 27.46
C LEU A 4 -59.01 53.63 27.45
N PRO A 5 -59.59 54.57 26.64
CA PRO A 5 -59.88 54.25 25.23
C PRO A 5 -59.87 55.40 24.18
N ALA A 6 -59.43 55.00 22.98
CA ALA A 6 -59.90 55.32 21.62
C ALA A 6 -60.37 56.73 21.19
N LYS A 7 -59.74 57.24 20.11
CA LYS A 7 -60.34 58.11 19.08
C LYS A 7 -59.96 57.62 17.66
N PRO A 8 -60.79 57.85 16.62
CA PRO A 8 -60.74 57.13 15.34
C PRO A 8 -60.29 57.95 14.11
N ALA A 9 -59.85 57.21 13.09
CA ALA A 9 -60.02 57.36 11.63
C ALA A 9 -59.64 58.65 10.86
N THR A 10 -58.73 58.51 9.88
CA THR A 10 -58.99 58.68 8.41
C THR A 10 -57.73 58.26 7.61
N ARG A 11 -57.78 57.10 6.92
CA ARG A 11 -58.05 56.87 5.48
C ARG A 11 -56.87 57.14 4.53
N HIS A 12 -56.25 56.06 4.01
CA HIS A 12 -56.13 55.74 2.58
C HIS A 12 -55.74 54.24 2.44
N ALA A 13 -56.66 53.41 1.93
CA ALA A 13 -56.55 52.63 0.68
C ALA A 13 -55.45 51.52 0.72
N LEU A 14 -55.66 50.22 0.51
CA LEU A 14 -56.54 49.55 -0.45
C LEU A 14 -56.63 48.03 -0.09
N ARG A 15 -57.86 47.49 -0.07
CA ARG A 15 -58.36 46.10 -0.26
C ARG A 15 -57.44 44.86 -0.07
N SER A 16 -57.81 44.08 0.97
CA SER A 16 -58.25 42.66 0.94
C SER A 16 -57.31 41.50 0.55
N LEU A 17 -56.90 40.77 1.59
CA LEU A 17 -56.81 39.31 1.82
C LEU A 17 -56.75 38.27 0.66
N LEU A 18 -55.88 37.29 0.92
CA LEU A 18 -55.83 35.89 0.47
C LEU A 18 -55.21 35.57 -0.90
N ALA A 19 -53.93 35.21 -0.89
CA ALA A 19 -53.35 34.28 -1.86
C ALA A 19 -52.33 33.38 -1.14
N ALA A 20 -52.72 32.12 -0.93
CA ALA A 20 -51.78 31.05 -0.65
C ALA A 20 -50.76 31.00 -1.81
N LEU A 21 -49.48 31.04 -1.50
CA LEU A 21 -48.44 30.80 -2.50
C LEU A 21 -48.59 29.36 -3.02
N LEU A 22 -49.05 29.23 -4.26
CA LEU A 22 -48.75 28.09 -5.11
C LEU A 22 -47.22 28.02 -5.25
N PHE A 23 -46.58 27.13 -4.48
CA PHE A 23 -45.38 26.48 -4.99
C PHE A 23 -45.86 25.53 -6.10
N LEU A 24 -45.75 25.97 -7.34
CA LEU A 24 -45.77 25.05 -8.48
C LEU A 24 -44.60 24.09 -8.27
N GLY A 25 -44.93 22.85 -7.89
CA GLY A 25 -44.01 21.74 -7.97
C GLY A 25 -43.62 21.53 -9.43
N LEU A 26 -42.50 22.13 -9.84
CA LEU A 26 -41.65 21.44 -10.79
C LEU A 26 -41.16 20.21 -10.04
N ALA A 27 -41.84 19.10 -10.26
CA ALA A 27 -41.26 17.79 -10.02
C ALA A 27 -40.05 17.67 -10.93
N SER A 28 -38.91 18.22 -10.50
CA SER A 28 -37.63 17.67 -10.90
C SER A 28 -37.69 16.22 -10.44
N THR A 29 -37.72 15.30 -11.39
CA THR A 29 -37.45 13.89 -11.15
C THR A 29 -36.01 13.82 -10.64
N GLY A 30 -35.84 14.07 -9.35
CA GLY A 30 -34.57 13.97 -8.66
C GLY A 30 -34.15 12.51 -8.70
N ARG A 31 -33.42 12.13 -9.74
CA ARG A 31 -32.64 10.90 -9.75
C ARG A 31 -31.65 11.09 -8.60
N ALA A 32 -31.78 10.30 -7.54
CA ALA A 32 -30.79 10.29 -6.46
C ALA A 32 -29.41 10.07 -7.11
N ALA A 33 -28.48 11.00 -6.91
CA ALA A 33 -27.11 10.84 -7.39
C ALA A 33 -26.56 9.52 -6.82
N LEU A 34 -26.11 8.62 -7.69
CA LEU A 34 -25.49 7.38 -7.27
C LEU A 34 -24.24 7.71 -6.43
N THR A 35 -24.10 7.07 -5.27
CA THR A 35 -22.90 7.21 -4.44
C THR A 35 -21.74 6.54 -5.18
N PRO A 36 -20.55 7.17 -5.24
CA PRO A 36 -19.44 6.57 -5.94
C PRO A 36 -19.03 5.21 -5.36
N PHE A 37 -18.55 4.30 -6.22
CA PHE A 37 -18.29 2.92 -5.81
C PHE A 37 -17.08 2.28 -6.51
N ILE A 38 -16.57 1.22 -5.87
CA ILE A 38 -15.67 0.22 -6.44
C ILE A 38 -16.35 -1.14 -6.25
N ALA A 39 -16.50 -1.90 -7.32
CA ALA A 39 -17.14 -3.21 -7.31
C ALA A 39 -16.22 -4.25 -7.96
N PHE A 40 -16.15 -5.42 -7.33
CA PHE A 40 -15.47 -6.58 -7.89
C PHE A 40 -16.49 -7.70 -8.14
N ASN A 41 -16.20 -8.52 -9.14
CA ASN A 41 -16.93 -9.75 -9.38
C ASN A 41 -15.96 -10.90 -9.62
N ASP A 42 -16.22 -11.99 -8.91
CA ASP A 42 -15.55 -13.27 -9.05
C ASP A 42 -16.56 -14.29 -9.58
N SER A 43 -16.40 -14.70 -10.84
CA SER A 43 -17.33 -15.62 -11.49
C SER A 43 -17.31 -17.04 -10.91
N ALA A 44 -16.27 -17.38 -10.15
CA ALA A 44 -16.02 -18.70 -9.60
C ALA A 44 -15.47 -18.56 -8.16
N PRO A 45 -16.33 -18.18 -7.20
CA PRO A 45 -15.86 -17.79 -5.88
C PRO A 45 -15.21 -18.97 -5.13
N GLY A 46 -14.10 -18.69 -4.46
CA GLY A 46 -13.37 -19.59 -3.58
C GLY A 46 -13.01 -18.95 -2.23
N LEU A 47 -12.09 -19.57 -1.49
CA LEU A 47 -11.65 -19.08 -0.18
C LEU A 47 -10.94 -17.72 -0.25
N GLY A 48 -10.38 -17.37 -1.41
CA GLY A 48 -9.74 -16.06 -1.64
C GLY A 48 -10.70 -14.95 -2.06
N THR A 49 -11.99 -15.24 -2.24
CA THR A 49 -12.98 -14.25 -2.68
C THR A 49 -13.35 -13.32 -1.53
N GLY A 50 -13.23 -12.02 -1.76
CA GLY A 50 -13.50 -11.02 -0.72
C GLY A 50 -14.97 -10.98 -0.27
N PRO A 51 -15.27 -10.58 0.98
CA PRO A 51 -16.60 -10.73 1.59
C PRO A 51 -17.71 -9.90 0.91
N ASN A 52 -17.35 -8.79 0.26
CA ASN A 52 -18.27 -7.91 -0.47
C ASN A 52 -18.15 -8.04 -1.99
N VAL A 53 -17.39 -9.02 -2.47
CA VAL A 53 -17.26 -9.31 -3.90
C VAL A 53 -18.50 -10.03 -4.38
N THR A 54 -18.93 -9.69 -5.59
CA THR A 54 -20.10 -10.32 -6.21
C THR A 54 -19.71 -11.57 -6.98
N SER A 55 -20.67 -12.48 -7.17
CA SER A 55 -20.40 -13.73 -7.88
C SER A 55 -21.49 -14.01 -8.89
N TYR A 56 -21.34 -13.38 -10.05
CA TYR A 56 -22.18 -13.62 -11.21
C TYR A 56 -21.33 -14.03 -12.42
N GLY A 57 -21.89 -14.90 -13.26
CA GLY A 57 -21.19 -15.41 -14.43
C GLY A 57 -21.74 -16.73 -14.93
N LEU A 58 -21.18 -17.22 -16.03
CA LEU A 58 -21.57 -18.50 -16.63
C LEU A 58 -21.33 -19.70 -15.69
N ALA A 59 -20.30 -19.60 -14.85
CA ALA A 59 -19.96 -20.62 -13.87
C ALA A 59 -20.49 -20.34 -12.45
N ALA A 60 -21.13 -19.18 -12.25
CA ALA A 60 -21.66 -18.79 -10.94
C ALA A 60 -23.08 -19.34 -10.74
N ALA A 61 -23.59 -19.23 -9.51
CA ALA A 61 -24.97 -19.57 -9.18
C ALA A 61 -26.02 -18.70 -9.91
N SER A 62 -25.64 -17.50 -10.37
CA SER A 62 -26.50 -16.61 -11.13
C SER A 62 -25.72 -15.92 -12.27
N ALA A 63 -26.37 -15.78 -13.43
CA ALA A 63 -25.81 -15.03 -14.55
C ALA A 63 -26.00 -13.51 -14.41
N THR A 64 -26.75 -13.03 -13.41
CA THR A 64 -27.09 -11.60 -13.27
C THR A 64 -27.33 -11.18 -11.82
N GLY A 65 -27.06 -9.90 -11.52
CA GLY A 65 -27.44 -9.30 -10.25
C GLY A 65 -26.80 -7.93 -9.99
N PRO A 66 -27.21 -7.24 -8.91
CA PRO A 66 -26.64 -5.95 -8.54
C PRO A 66 -25.19 -6.13 -8.07
N LEU A 67 -24.31 -5.26 -8.56
CA LEU A 67 -22.96 -5.11 -8.04
C LEU A 67 -22.99 -4.50 -6.64
N LYS A 68 -21.98 -4.81 -5.84
CA LYS A 68 -21.81 -4.27 -4.49
C LYS A 68 -20.57 -3.38 -4.45
N ASN A 69 -20.68 -2.27 -3.70
CA ASN A 69 -19.52 -1.50 -3.30
C ASN A 69 -18.70 -2.34 -2.31
N VAL A 70 -17.46 -2.63 -2.65
CA VAL A 70 -16.59 -3.55 -1.89
C VAL A 70 -16.28 -3.06 -0.48
N GLY A 71 -16.19 -1.74 -0.27
CA GLY A 71 -15.90 -1.16 1.04
C GLY A 71 -17.09 -1.13 1.99
N THR A 72 -18.33 -1.22 1.49
CA THR A 72 -19.54 -1.07 2.32
C THR A 72 -20.51 -2.26 2.25
N GLY A 73 -20.35 -3.15 1.28
CA GLY A 73 -21.29 -4.24 0.99
C GLY A 73 -22.64 -3.80 0.40
N LYS A 74 -22.89 -2.49 0.29
CA LYS A 74 -24.14 -1.94 -0.24
C LYS A 74 -24.18 -2.02 -1.77
N SER A 75 -25.39 -1.98 -2.34
CA SER A 75 -25.58 -1.94 -3.79
C SER A 75 -24.86 -0.74 -4.42
N ALA A 76 -24.15 -1.00 -5.51
CA ALA A 76 -23.49 0.01 -6.34
C ALA A 76 -24.47 0.72 -7.31
N GLY A 77 -25.73 0.29 -7.37
CA GLY A 77 -26.73 0.81 -8.33
C GLY A 77 -26.52 0.33 -9.77
N VAL A 78 -25.45 -0.41 -10.04
CA VAL A 78 -25.15 -1.04 -11.34
C VAL A 78 -25.48 -2.52 -11.28
N THR A 79 -26.11 -3.05 -12.33
CA THR A 79 -26.40 -4.48 -12.49
C THR A 79 -25.47 -5.07 -13.54
N LEU A 80 -24.83 -6.19 -13.19
CA LEU A 80 -24.14 -7.05 -14.15
C LEU A 80 -25.13 -8.10 -14.67
N THR A 81 -25.14 -8.30 -15.98
CA THR A 81 -25.76 -9.44 -16.65
C THR A 81 -24.74 -10.07 -17.58
N THR A 82 -24.52 -11.36 -17.45
CA THR A 82 -23.62 -12.12 -18.32
C THR A 82 -24.44 -12.84 -19.39
N THR A 83 -24.00 -12.75 -20.64
CA THR A 83 -24.61 -13.47 -21.76
C THR A 83 -23.56 -14.33 -22.44
N ASN A 84 -24.03 -15.44 -22.98
CA ASN A 84 -23.17 -16.44 -23.58
C ASN A 84 -23.82 -16.97 -24.87
N SER A 85 -23.02 -17.07 -25.92
CA SER A 85 -23.31 -17.86 -27.10
C SER A 85 -22.09 -18.72 -27.40
N GLY A 86 -22.19 -20.03 -27.17
CA GLY A 86 -21.15 -21.02 -27.50
C GLY A 86 -20.04 -21.21 -26.46
N ALA A 87 -19.76 -20.25 -25.59
CA ALA A 87 -18.80 -20.43 -24.50
C ALA A 87 -19.30 -21.44 -23.45
N ALA A 88 -18.38 -22.05 -22.71
CA ALA A 88 -18.71 -23.04 -21.70
C ALA A 88 -17.90 -22.82 -20.41
N ALA A 89 -18.50 -23.16 -19.27
CA ALA A 89 -17.72 -23.32 -18.04
C ALA A 89 -16.87 -24.59 -18.18
N GLY A 90 -15.55 -24.46 -18.12
CA GLY A 90 -14.62 -25.55 -18.38
C GLY A 90 -13.15 -25.18 -18.11
N GLY A 91 -12.36 -26.18 -17.76
CA GLY A 91 -10.93 -26.02 -17.43
C GLY A 91 -10.69 -25.39 -16.05
N VAL A 92 -9.59 -25.80 -15.41
CA VAL A 92 -9.13 -25.28 -14.10
C VAL A 92 -8.44 -23.94 -14.31
N GLN A 93 -8.79 -22.89 -13.58
CA GLN A 93 -8.06 -21.62 -13.62
C GLN A 93 -6.79 -21.65 -12.75
N GLY A 94 -5.85 -20.77 -13.07
CA GLY A 94 -4.62 -20.58 -12.31
C GLY A 94 -4.58 -19.22 -11.64
N ARG A 95 -3.64 -19.05 -10.71
CA ARG A 95 -3.42 -17.76 -10.05
C ARG A 95 -2.47 -16.89 -10.88
N PRO A 96 -2.64 -15.56 -10.88
CA PRO A 96 -1.60 -14.65 -11.36
C PRO A 96 -0.33 -14.81 -10.51
N ASP A 97 0.84 -14.59 -11.10
CA ASP A 97 2.09 -14.51 -10.33
C ASP A 97 2.02 -13.32 -9.37
N TYR A 98 2.56 -13.50 -8.17
CA TYR A 98 2.58 -12.46 -7.15
C TYR A 98 3.26 -11.17 -7.65
N GLY A 99 2.64 -10.02 -7.39
CA GLY A 99 3.12 -8.72 -7.85
C GLY A 99 2.88 -8.42 -9.35
N SER A 100 2.31 -9.35 -10.11
CA SER A 100 1.81 -9.06 -11.46
C SER A 100 0.67 -8.03 -11.43
N PRO A 101 0.34 -7.38 -12.56
CA PRO A 101 -0.75 -6.40 -12.61
C PRO A 101 -2.10 -6.98 -12.15
N ALA A 102 -2.44 -8.21 -12.55
CA ALA A 102 -3.66 -8.88 -12.10
C ALA A 102 -3.62 -9.23 -10.60
N SER A 103 -2.50 -9.74 -10.06
CA SER A 103 -2.36 -9.96 -8.61
C SER A 103 -2.59 -8.65 -7.87
N THR A 104 -1.95 -7.58 -8.34
CA THR A 104 -2.02 -6.24 -7.79
C THR A 104 -3.46 -5.66 -7.71
N VAL A 105 -4.31 -5.92 -8.70
CA VAL A 105 -5.69 -5.39 -8.74
C VAL A 105 -6.67 -6.29 -8.00
N PHE A 106 -6.46 -7.61 -8.04
CA PHE A 106 -7.49 -8.59 -7.67
C PHE A 106 -7.19 -9.38 -6.41
N GLU A 107 -5.95 -9.36 -5.90
CA GLU A 107 -5.59 -10.03 -4.65
C GLU A 107 -6.39 -9.49 -3.47
N GLY A 108 -6.95 -10.40 -2.66
CA GLY A 108 -7.90 -10.07 -1.59
C GLY A 108 -9.34 -9.88 -2.05
N TYR A 109 -9.61 -9.88 -3.36
CA TYR A 109 -10.95 -9.67 -3.93
C TYR A 109 -11.43 -10.83 -4.80
N VAL A 110 -10.66 -11.24 -5.81
CA VAL A 110 -11.03 -12.31 -6.76
C VAL A 110 -10.09 -13.50 -6.59
N ASP A 111 -10.67 -14.69 -6.46
CA ASP A 111 -9.95 -15.95 -6.34
C ASP A 111 -9.84 -16.67 -7.69
N PHE A 112 -8.91 -16.25 -8.55
CA PHE A 112 -8.69 -16.89 -9.86
C PHE A 112 -8.31 -18.38 -9.80
N GLY A 113 -8.00 -18.95 -8.64
CA GLY A 113 -7.67 -20.38 -8.48
C GLY A 113 -8.40 -21.03 -7.31
N GLY A 114 -9.60 -20.56 -6.99
CA GLY A 114 -10.44 -21.04 -5.88
C GLY A 114 -11.33 -22.21 -6.29
N GLN A 115 -11.54 -23.21 -5.43
CA GLN A 115 -12.41 -24.35 -5.78
C GLN A 115 -13.90 -24.04 -5.52
N PRO A 116 -14.81 -24.24 -6.51
CA PRO A 116 -14.54 -24.67 -7.89
C PRO A 116 -13.98 -23.51 -8.75
N ASP A 117 -12.96 -23.78 -9.58
CA ASP A 117 -12.25 -22.78 -10.41
C ASP A 117 -12.50 -22.93 -11.92
N PRO A 118 -13.76 -23.11 -12.39
CA PRO A 118 -14.02 -23.24 -13.82
C PRO A 118 -13.62 -21.95 -14.55
N GLY A 119 -12.79 -22.10 -15.57
CA GLY A 119 -12.59 -21.06 -16.58
C GLY A 119 -13.84 -20.91 -17.46
N ILE A 120 -13.86 -19.85 -18.26
CA ILE A 120 -14.88 -19.65 -19.28
C ILE A 120 -14.21 -19.89 -20.64
N GLU A 121 -14.35 -21.10 -21.17
CA GLU A 121 -13.74 -21.50 -22.44
C GLU A 121 -14.52 -20.93 -23.63
N ILE A 122 -13.79 -20.34 -24.58
CA ILE A 122 -14.30 -19.72 -25.80
C ILE A 122 -13.47 -20.26 -26.97
N GLY A 123 -14.00 -21.22 -27.75
CA GLY A 123 -13.20 -21.96 -28.75
C GLY A 123 -13.81 -22.02 -30.15
N GLY A 124 -15.09 -21.73 -30.30
CA GLY A 124 -15.76 -21.61 -31.59
C GLY A 124 -15.52 -20.25 -32.24
N ALA A 125 -15.47 -20.22 -33.56
CA ALA A 125 -15.25 -19.00 -34.35
C ALA A 125 -16.35 -17.93 -34.13
N THR A 126 -17.52 -18.33 -33.64
CA THR A 126 -18.66 -17.46 -33.33
C THR A 126 -18.94 -17.37 -31.83
N ASP A 127 -18.12 -18.01 -30.99
CA ASP A 127 -18.34 -18.02 -29.56
C ASP A 127 -18.09 -16.63 -28.98
N ILE A 128 -19.01 -16.18 -28.12
CA ILE A 128 -18.91 -14.90 -27.45
C ILE A 128 -19.46 -15.00 -26.04
N TYR A 129 -18.66 -14.51 -25.10
CA TYR A 129 -19.08 -14.29 -23.71
C TYR A 129 -19.08 -12.79 -23.44
N THR A 130 -20.18 -12.26 -22.92
CA THR A 130 -20.35 -10.81 -22.74
C THR A 130 -20.71 -10.48 -21.31
N LEU A 131 -19.99 -9.52 -20.73
CA LEU A 131 -20.37 -8.85 -19.49
C LEU A 131 -21.15 -7.59 -19.87
N VAL A 132 -22.42 -7.49 -19.47
CA VAL A 132 -23.27 -6.32 -19.73
C VAL A 132 -23.53 -5.61 -18.41
N PHE A 133 -23.12 -4.35 -18.33
CA PHE A 133 -23.40 -3.45 -17.22
C PHE A 133 -24.57 -2.56 -17.57
N SER A 134 -25.54 -2.44 -16.66
CA SER A 134 -26.71 -1.58 -16.82
C SER A 134 -26.99 -0.78 -15.55
N GLY A 135 -27.65 0.36 -15.71
CA GLY A 135 -27.89 1.30 -14.61
C GLY A 135 -26.71 2.25 -14.36
N LEU A 136 -25.78 2.35 -15.31
CA LEU A 136 -24.73 3.38 -15.29
C LEU A 136 -25.37 4.76 -15.47
N ASP A 137 -24.78 5.75 -14.81
CA ASP A 137 -25.11 7.16 -14.99
C ASP A 137 -24.32 7.70 -16.20
N PRO A 138 -24.96 8.07 -17.31
CA PRO A 138 -24.26 8.60 -18.48
C PRO A 138 -23.51 9.91 -18.21
N ALA A 139 -23.87 10.64 -17.14
CA ALA A 139 -23.17 11.84 -16.71
C ALA A 139 -21.92 11.54 -15.86
N ALA A 140 -21.78 10.31 -15.36
CA ALA A 140 -20.62 9.86 -14.62
C ALA A 140 -19.55 9.29 -15.57
N GLU A 141 -18.42 8.98 -14.98
CA GLU A 141 -17.30 8.36 -15.66
C GLU A 141 -16.96 7.06 -14.96
N TYR A 142 -16.35 6.10 -15.64
CA TYR A 142 -16.06 4.77 -15.09
C TYR A 142 -14.69 4.26 -15.50
N ASN A 143 -14.12 3.36 -14.70
CA ASN A 143 -12.95 2.57 -15.09
C ASN A 143 -13.27 1.09 -14.97
N PHE A 144 -12.74 0.28 -15.89
CA PHE A 144 -12.91 -1.16 -15.93
C PHE A 144 -11.56 -1.85 -16.03
N GLN A 145 -11.34 -2.88 -15.22
CA GLN A 145 -10.21 -3.80 -15.32
C GLN A 145 -10.73 -5.24 -15.26
N GLY A 146 -10.27 -6.13 -16.13
CA GLY A 146 -10.72 -7.52 -16.13
C GLY A 146 -9.77 -8.45 -16.85
N THR A 147 -9.73 -9.71 -16.41
CA THR A 147 -8.88 -10.73 -17.05
C THR A 147 -9.37 -12.16 -16.82
N ALA A 148 -8.67 -13.10 -17.45
CA ALA A 148 -8.80 -14.54 -17.29
C ALA A 148 -7.41 -15.16 -17.23
N ILE A 149 -7.23 -16.14 -16.34
CA ILE A 149 -5.92 -16.76 -16.10
C ILE A 149 -6.11 -18.27 -16.07
N ARG A 150 -5.88 -18.94 -17.21
CA ARG A 150 -5.80 -20.40 -17.23
C ARG A 150 -4.53 -20.91 -16.56
N GLY A 151 -3.45 -20.12 -16.53
CA GLY A 151 -2.28 -20.35 -15.68
C GLY A 151 -1.31 -21.43 -16.13
N ASN A 152 -1.37 -21.90 -17.39
CA ASN A 152 -0.53 -23.00 -17.86
C ASN A 152 0.58 -22.50 -18.80
N ILE A 153 1.83 -22.64 -18.36
CA ILE A 153 3.03 -22.23 -19.12
C ILE A 153 3.13 -22.80 -20.54
N ASN A 154 2.47 -23.94 -20.79
CA ASN A 154 2.47 -24.59 -22.09
C ASN A 154 1.41 -24.02 -23.05
N TYR A 155 0.44 -23.25 -22.55
CA TYR A 155 -0.65 -22.68 -23.34
C TYR A 155 -0.31 -21.29 -23.91
N ARG A 156 0.87 -21.20 -24.52
CA ARG A 156 1.41 -19.96 -25.12
C ARG A 156 0.71 -19.53 -26.41
N ASP A 157 -0.22 -20.33 -26.89
CA ASP A 157 -0.96 -20.12 -28.13
C ASP A 157 -2.47 -19.92 -27.94
N ARG A 158 -2.94 -19.80 -26.70
CA ARG A 158 -4.35 -19.59 -26.35
C ARG A 158 -4.61 -18.12 -26.01
N TRP A 159 -5.18 -17.40 -26.98
CA TRP A 159 -5.38 -15.95 -26.90
C TRP A 159 -6.85 -15.58 -26.92
N SER A 160 -7.20 -14.54 -26.17
CA SER A 160 -8.52 -13.92 -26.18
C SER A 160 -8.43 -12.49 -26.66
N VAL A 161 -9.47 -12.01 -27.33
CA VAL A 161 -9.70 -10.59 -27.59
C VAL A 161 -10.85 -10.11 -26.71
N PHE A 162 -10.62 -8.99 -26.04
CA PHE A 162 -11.61 -8.28 -25.25
C PHE A 162 -11.95 -6.96 -25.93
N GLU A 163 -13.24 -6.65 -26.02
CA GLU A 163 -13.73 -5.43 -26.66
C GLU A 163 -14.72 -4.68 -25.77
N ILE A 164 -14.48 -3.38 -25.58
CA ILE A 164 -15.44 -2.47 -24.96
C ILE A 164 -16.48 -2.01 -26.00
N VAL A 165 -17.77 -2.17 -25.69
CA VAL A 165 -18.89 -1.90 -26.59
C VAL A 165 -19.93 -1.04 -25.88
N GLY A 166 -20.48 -0.04 -26.58
CA GLY A 166 -21.51 0.85 -26.05
C GLY A 166 -20.98 2.01 -25.19
N ALA A 167 -19.66 2.21 -25.14
CA ALA A 167 -19.06 3.42 -24.58
C ALA A 167 -19.04 4.55 -25.62
N ASP A 168 -19.45 5.75 -25.23
CA ASP A 168 -19.35 6.96 -26.06
C ASP A 168 -17.90 7.46 -26.15
N SER A 169 -17.13 7.28 -25.07
CA SER A 169 -15.69 7.53 -25.03
C SER A 169 -15.01 6.70 -23.96
N PHE A 170 -13.72 6.46 -24.14
CA PHE A 170 -12.84 5.78 -23.18
C PHE A 170 -11.38 6.09 -23.51
N THR A 171 -10.50 5.75 -22.57
CA THR A 171 -9.05 5.78 -22.73
C THR A 171 -8.48 4.39 -22.49
N SER A 172 -7.77 3.83 -23.48
CA SER A 172 -7.14 2.51 -23.36
C SER A 172 -5.87 2.57 -22.48
N ARG A 173 -5.79 1.68 -21.49
CA ARG A 173 -4.72 1.62 -20.46
C ARG A 173 -4.25 0.20 -20.18
N HIS A 174 -4.31 -0.66 -21.19
CA HIS A 174 -3.96 -2.07 -21.10
C HIS A 174 -2.57 -2.31 -20.50
N THR A 175 -2.39 -3.44 -19.82
CA THR A 175 -1.10 -3.84 -19.26
C THR A 175 -0.05 -4.03 -20.37
N ALA A 176 1.22 -3.90 -20.02
CA ALA A 176 2.30 -3.88 -21.01
C ALA A 176 2.44 -5.17 -21.84
N GLY A 177 2.03 -6.33 -21.32
CA GLY A 177 2.02 -7.60 -22.06
C GLY A 177 0.81 -7.79 -22.97
N ALA A 178 -0.17 -6.88 -22.90
CA ALA A 178 -1.35 -6.92 -23.76
C ALA A 178 -1.05 -6.40 -25.17
N VAL A 179 -1.66 -7.04 -26.17
CA VAL A 179 -1.49 -6.71 -27.59
C VAL A 179 -2.60 -5.74 -28.01
N THR A 180 -2.19 -4.54 -28.41
CA THR A 180 -3.10 -3.47 -28.84
C THR A 180 -2.92 -3.16 -30.32
N ARG A 181 -3.69 -2.20 -30.85
CA ARG A 181 -3.54 -1.69 -32.21
C ARG A 181 -2.12 -1.21 -32.54
N ALA A 182 -1.37 -0.73 -31.54
CA ALA A 182 0.01 -0.31 -31.72
C ALA A 182 0.95 -1.48 -32.14
N ILE A 183 0.60 -2.71 -31.76
CA ILE A 183 1.35 -3.93 -32.08
C ILE A 183 0.70 -4.65 -33.27
N VAL A 184 -0.63 -4.73 -33.30
CA VAL A 184 -1.40 -5.38 -34.37
C VAL A 184 -2.41 -4.40 -34.95
N ALA A 185 -2.07 -3.79 -36.10
CA ALA A 185 -2.83 -2.70 -36.70
C ALA A 185 -4.29 -3.04 -37.12
N THR A 186 -4.64 -4.32 -37.19
CA THR A 186 -6.02 -4.77 -37.50
C THR A 186 -6.95 -4.71 -36.29
N LEU A 187 -6.43 -4.51 -35.08
CA LEU A 187 -7.24 -4.26 -33.89
C LEU A 187 -7.81 -2.84 -33.91
N THR A 188 -8.99 -2.66 -33.35
CA THR A 188 -9.56 -1.34 -33.06
C THR A 188 -9.04 -0.80 -31.73
N ASP A 189 -9.27 0.49 -31.46
CA ASP A 189 -8.89 1.09 -30.17
C ASP A 189 -9.75 0.56 -29.00
N SER A 190 -10.93 0.00 -29.30
CA SER A 190 -11.80 -0.70 -28.36
C SER A 190 -11.31 -2.11 -28.01
N GLN A 191 -10.32 -2.64 -28.72
CA GLN A 191 -9.89 -4.04 -28.62
C GLN A 191 -8.52 -4.19 -27.98
N VAL A 192 -8.39 -5.24 -27.16
CA VAL A 192 -7.13 -5.69 -26.58
C VAL A 192 -7.05 -7.21 -26.62
N VAL A 193 -5.87 -7.72 -26.91
CA VAL A 193 -5.59 -9.15 -27.04
C VAL A 193 -4.64 -9.60 -25.93
N ILE A 194 -4.99 -10.67 -25.22
CA ILE A 194 -4.22 -11.20 -24.09
C ILE A 194 -4.07 -12.72 -24.23
N ASN A 195 -2.89 -13.24 -23.90
CA ASN A 195 -2.69 -14.69 -23.78
C ASN A 195 -3.30 -15.15 -22.47
N THR A 196 -4.57 -15.54 -22.51
CA THR A 196 -5.31 -16.00 -21.34
C THR A 196 -4.99 -17.45 -20.95
N GLY A 197 -4.31 -18.20 -21.83
CA GLY A 197 -3.85 -19.58 -21.59
C GLY A 197 -2.76 -19.71 -20.54
N ASP A 198 -1.70 -18.91 -20.68
CA ASP A 198 -0.62 -18.80 -19.69
C ASP A 198 -1.00 -17.76 -18.64
N ASN A 199 -1.16 -16.50 -19.05
CA ASN A 199 -1.43 -15.29 -18.26
C ASN A 199 -0.95 -15.18 -16.80
N ARG A 200 0.07 -15.94 -16.39
CA ARG A 200 0.68 -15.79 -15.06
C ARG A 200 1.32 -14.42 -14.88
N SER A 201 1.73 -13.79 -15.98
CA SER A 201 2.14 -12.38 -16.05
C SER A 201 1.05 -11.39 -15.64
N GLY A 202 -0.20 -11.82 -15.48
CA GLY A 202 -1.29 -11.01 -14.96
C GLY A 202 -1.70 -9.87 -15.89
N ASP A 203 -1.67 -10.10 -17.21
CA ASP A 203 -2.11 -9.10 -18.17
C ASP A 203 -3.64 -8.90 -18.14
N MET A 204 -4.11 -7.66 -18.31
CA MET A 204 -5.52 -7.30 -18.13
C MET A 204 -6.03 -6.35 -19.22
N ALA A 205 -7.31 -6.54 -19.57
CA ALA A 205 -8.06 -5.51 -20.26
C ALA A 205 -8.33 -4.35 -19.29
N TRP A 206 -8.11 -3.12 -19.74
CA TRP A 206 -8.18 -1.93 -18.91
C TRP A 206 -8.56 -0.71 -19.75
N TRP A 207 -9.70 -0.13 -19.41
CA TRP A 207 -10.17 1.13 -19.95
C TRP A 207 -10.47 2.11 -18.81
N GLU A 208 -10.03 3.35 -18.97
CA GLU A 208 -10.29 4.47 -18.07
C GLU A 208 -11.17 5.52 -18.74
N HIS A 209 -11.67 6.46 -17.94
CA HIS A 209 -12.43 7.60 -18.44
C HIS A 209 -13.63 7.19 -19.30
N ILE A 210 -14.25 6.05 -18.96
CA ILE A 210 -15.35 5.47 -19.74
C ILE A 210 -16.59 6.31 -19.52
N ARG A 211 -17.16 6.83 -20.61
CA ARG A 211 -18.52 7.36 -20.65
C ARG A 211 -19.41 6.31 -21.28
N SER A 212 -20.35 5.77 -20.51
CA SER A 212 -21.37 4.87 -21.06
C SER A 212 -22.25 5.61 -22.07
N GLY A 213 -22.87 4.86 -22.98
CA GLY A 213 -23.91 5.42 -23.84
C GLY A 213 -25.06 6.05 -23.05
N SER A 214 -25.84 6.89 -23.72
CA SER A 214 -27.04 7.55 -23.15
C SER A 214 -28.10 6.60 -22.58
N ASP A 215 -28.05 5.32 -22.92
CA ASP A 215 -28.91 4.26 -22.39
C ASP A 215 -28.43 3.70 -21.03
N GLY A 216 -27.29 4.20 -20.52
CA GLY A 216 -26.72 3.77 -19.24
C GLY A 216 -26.18 2.34 -19.27
N LYS A 217 -25.76 1.87 -20.45
CA LYS A 217 -25.21 0.53 -20.66
C LYS A 217 -23.78 0.56 -21.17
N LEU A 218 -23.05 -0.49 -20.80
CA LEU A 218 -21.70 -0.77 -21.25
C LEU A 218 -21.55 -2.29 -21.36
N ALA A 219 -20.83 -2.78 -22.36
CA ALA A 219 -20.55 -4.20 -22.49
C ALA A 219 -19.06 -4.47 -22.72
N ILE A 220 -18.58 -5.57 -22.17
CA ILE A 220 -17.25 -6.13 -22.47
C ILE A 220 -17.45 -7.49 -23.13
N GLN A 221 -17.06 -7.58 -24.39
CA GLN A 221 -17.18 -8.80 -25.19
C GLN A 221 -15.87 -9.58 -25.19
N CYS A 222 -15.94 -10.87 -24.91
CA CYS A 222 -14.82 -11.80 -24.93
C CYS A 222 -14.98 -12.76 -26.10
N ARG A 223 -13.94 -12.91 -26.93
CA ARG A 223 -13.86 -13.88 -28.03
C ARG A 223 -12.49 -14.54 -28.07
N GLN A 224 -12.38 -15.69 -28.71
CA GLN A 224 -11.07 -16.25 -29.07
C GLN A 224 -10.37 -15.33 -30.08
N TYR A 225 -9.05 -15.16 -29.93
CA TYR A 225 -8.24 -14.42 -30.90
C TYR A 225 -7.39 -15.38 -31.73
N LEU A 226 -7.64 -15.40 -33.05
CA LEU A 226 -6.92 -16.22 -34.03
C LEU A 226 -6.03 -15.39 -34.97
N GLY A 227 -5.94 -14.07 -34.75
CA GLY A 227 -5.08 -13.19 -35.54
C GLY A 227 -3.60 -13.44 -35.26
N LYS A 228 -2.70 -12.82 -36.05
CA LYS A 228 -1.26 -12.96 -35.85
C LYS A 228 -0.76 -12.03 -34.74
N VAL A 229 0.03 -12.56 -33.81
CA VAL A 229 0.81 -11.77 -32.83
C VAL A 229 2.30 -11.91 -33.16
N PRO A 230 3.06 -10.80 -33.35
CA PRO A 230 4.48 -10.87 -33.68
C PRO A 230 5.29 -11.71 -32.70
N GLY A 231 6.06 -12.69 -33.21
CA GLY A 231 6.91 -13.55 -32.38
C GLY A 231 6.16 -14.49 -31.43
N ARG A 232 4.87 -14.74 -31.67
CA ARG A 232 4.01 -15.63 -30.89
C ARG A 232 3.18 -16.52 -31.80
N THR A 233 2.78 -17.68 -31.29
CA THR A 233 1.82 -18.58 -31.94
C THR A 233 0.41 -18.27 -31.42
N THR A 234 -0.59 -18.38 -32.28
CA THR A 234 -2.02 -18.12 -31.96
C THR A 234 -2.93 -19.27 -32.43
N SER A 235 -2.35 -20.47 -32.57
CA SER A 235 -3.00 -21.68 -33.08
C SER A 235 -3.80 -22.46 -32.03
N GLY A 236 -3.85 -22.00 -30.77
CA GLY A 236 -4.51 -22.71 -29.69
C GLY A 236 -6.02 -22.75 -29.92
N GLY A 237 -6.63 -23.92 -29.77
CA GLY A 237 -8.05 -24.16 -30.05
C GLY A 237 -9.04 -23.52 -29.08
N THR A 238 -8.59 -22.74 -28.10
CA THR A 238 -9.44 -22.12 -27.08
C THR A 238 -8.81 -20.84 -26.55
N GLY A 239 -9.61 -19.80 -26.34
CA GLY A 239 -9.33 -18.66 -25.49
C GLY A 239 -10.23 -18.69 -24.23
N TYR A 240 -9.97 -17.80 -23.29
CA TYR A 240 -10.75 -17.70 -22.05
C TYR A 240 -11.43 -16.34 -21.89
N GLY A 241 -12.69 -16.35 -21.45
CA GLY A 241 -13.48 -15.16 -21.11
C GLY A 241 -13.14 -14.62 -19.73
N ILE A 242 -13.40 -13.33 -19.50
CA ILE A 242 -13.11 -12.67 -18.21
C ILE A 242 -13.85 -13.37 -17.07
N THR A 243 -13.08 -13.85 -16.10
CA THR A 243 -13.57 -14.57 -14.90
C THR A 243 -13.50 -13.70 -13.65
N GLY A 244 -12.67 -12.66 -13.67
CA GLY A 244 -12.52 -11.67 -12.60
C GLY A 244 -12.47 -10.26 -13.15
N PHE A 245 -13.24 -9.34 -12.57
CA PHE A 245 -13.18 -7.92 -12.94
C PHE A 245 -13.41 -6.95 -11.78
N ARG A 246 -12.98 -5.71 -12.01
CA ARG A 246 -13.20 -4.52 -11.20
C ARG A 246 -13.89 -3.46 -12.05
N LEU A 247 -14.96 -2.86 -11.53
CA LEU A 247 -15.64 -1.71 -12.11
C LEU A 247 -15.74 -0.61 -11.05
N GLU A 248 -15.42 0.62 -11.43
CA GLU A 248 -15.52 1.79 -10.55
C GLU A 248 -16.14 3.01 -11.23
N GLN A 249 -16.80 3.87 -10.46
CA GLN A 249 -17.33 5.16 -10.92
C GLN A 249 -16.37 6.31 -10.55
N ALA A 250 -15.80 6.96 -11.56
CA ALA A 250 -15.01 8.18 -11.44
C ALA A 250 -15.88 9.38 -11.03
N GLY A 251 -15.42 10.09 -9.99
CA GLY A 251 -16.21 10.93 -9.09
C GLY A 251 -16.20 10.42 -7.64
N ALA A 252 -15.89 9.13 -7.43
CA ALA A 252 -15.39 8.61 -6.15
C ALA A 252 -14.00 9.18 -5.82
N TYR A 253 -13.27 9.53 -6.87
CA TYR A 253 -11.86 9.91 -6.83
C TYR A 253 -11.54 10.74 -8.08
N SER A 254 -11.87 12.03 -8.09
CA SER A 254 -11.41 12.99 -9.14
C SER A 254 -10.01 13.54 -8.85
N GLY A 255 -9.17 12.74 -8.18
CA GLY A 255 -7.78 13.06 -7.87
C GLY A 255 -7.21 12.02 -6.91
N ARG A 256 -6.59 10.98 -7.48
CA ARG A 256 -6.01 9.79 -6.83
C ARG A 256 -7.05 8.82 -6.26
N THR A 257 -7.15 7.66 -6.90
CA THR A 257 -7.77 6.43 -6.41
C THR A 257 -7.14 6.05 -5.05
N GLU A 258 -7.89 6.11 -3.94
CA GLU A 258 -7.44 5.63 -2.60
C GLU A 258 -7.82 4.17 -2.32
N LEU A 259 -8.03 3.37 -3.35
CA LEU A 259 -7.35 2.07 -3.41
C LEU A 259 -6.28 2.28 -4.47
N PRO A 260 -4.98 2.10 -4.18
CA PRO A 260 -3.96 2.44 -5.14
C PRO A 260 -4.28 1.73 -6.45
N LEU A 261 -4.62 2.50 -7.48
CA LEU A 261 -4.16 2.13 -8.81
C LEU A 261 -2.65 2.06 -8.63
N ARG A 262 -2.15 0.83 -8.52
CA ARG A 262 -0.75 0.47 -8.31
C ARG A 262 0.05 0.83 -9.57
N VAL A 263 0.19 2.13 -9.80
CA VAL A 263 1.26 2.70 -10.62
C VAL A 263 2.48 2.69 -9.71
N PRO A 264 3.65 2.16 -10.13
CA PRO A 264 4.86 2.25 -9.33
C PRO A 264 5.04 3.70 -8.87
N ASN A 265 5.11 3.95 -7.56
CA ASN A 265 5.35 5.31 -7.09
C ASN A 265 6.81 5.65 -7.45
N PRO A 266 7.08 6.53 -8.43
CA PRO A 266 8.45 6.81 -8.86
C PRO A 266 9.15 7.78 -7.89
N LEU A 267 8.41 8.38 -6.95
CA LEU A 267 8.96 9.28 -5.95
C LEU A 267 9.72 8.44 -4.92
N SER A 268 11.05 8.38 -5.07
CA SER A 268 11.92 8.06 -3.95
C SER A 268 12.18 9.36 -3.20
N HIS A 269 11.72 9.45 -1.95
CA HIS A 269 12.22 10.50 -1.08
C HIS A 269 13.55 10.03 -0.51
N ALA A 270 14.58 10.84 -0.68
CA ALA A 270 15.87 10.60 -0.04
C ALA A 270 15.68 10.72 1.49
N LEU A 271 15.37 9.61 2.16
CA LEU A 271 15.53 9.42 3.61
C LEU A 271 17.01 9.24 3.99
N ASN A 272 17.89 9.76 3.14
CA ASN A 272 19.33 9.74 3.27
C ASN A 272 19.73 10.42 4.59
N GLY A 273 20.54 9.71 5.38
CA GLY A 273 21.02 10.19 6.67
C GLY A 273 20.42 9.49 7.88
N ILE A 274 19.50 8.53 7.70
CA ILE A 274 19.16 7.57 8.77
C ILE A 274 20.29 6.54 8.89
N SER A 275 21.01 6.57 10.01
CA SER A 275 22.21 5.77 10.22
C SER A 275 21.92 4.39 10.79
N THR A 276 20.90 4.22 11.62
CA THR A 276 20.52 2.92 12.19
C THR A 276 19.01 2.84 12.27
N VAL A 277 18.42 1.70 11.88
CA VAL A 277 16.99 1.46 12.03
C VAL A 277 16.75 0.44 13.13
N PHE A 278 15.84 0.76 14.05
CA PHE A 278 15.27 -0.13 15.03
C PHE A 278 13.80 -0.34 14.71
N LEU A 279 13.39 -1.57 14.40
CA LEU A 279 11.99 -1.92 14.16
C LEU A 279 11.51 -2.80 15.30
N VAL A 280 10.58 -2.29 16.11
CA VAL A 280 9.92 -3.02 17.19
C VAL A 280 8.50 -3.35 16.74
N VAL A 281 8.14 -4.62 16.78
CA VAL A 281 6.81 -5.10 16.36
C VAL A 281 6.08 -5.69 17.57
N MET A 282 4.92 -5.12 17.86
CA MET A 282 3.97 -5.55 18.89
C MET A 282 2.80 -6.31 18.21
N GLU A 283 1.86 -6.86 18.97
CA GLU A 283 0.86 -7.79 18.43
C GLU A 283 -0.59 -7.33 18.63
N ASN A 284 -1.45 -7.57 17.64
CA ASN A 284 -2.91 -7.71 17.72
C ASN A 284 -3.71 -6.57 18.38
N HIS A 285 -3.38 -5.31 18.03
CA HIS A 285 -4.04 -4.14 18.61
C HIS A 285 -4.41 -3.07 17.57
N ASN A 286 -5.70 -2.75 17.51
CA ASN A 286 -6.15 -1.54 16.80
C ASN A 286 -5.67 -0.28 17.53
N TRP A 287 -5.32 0.73 16.76
CA TRP A 287 -4.70 1.97 17.21
C TRP A 287 -5.54 2.74 18.21
N ASP A 288 -6.86 2.74 18.01
CA ASP A 288 -7.85 3.35 18.91
C ASP A 288 -7.87 2.70 20.30
N THR A 289 -7.49 1.42 20.40
CA THR A 289 -7.37 0.72 21.69
C THR A 289 -6.07 1.00 22.43
N ILE A 290 -5.09 1.63 21.77
CA ILE A 290 -3.81 2.06 22.36
C ILE A 290 -3.89 3.55 22.72
N LEU A 291 -4.43 4.37 21.83
CA LEU A 291 -4.59 5.80 22.04
C LEU A 291 -5.46 6.10 23.25
N THR A 292 -5.00 7.01 24.10
CA THR A 292 -5.69 7.46 25.33
C THR A 292 -5.96 6.35 26.36
N ASN A 293 -5.47 5.12 26.12
CA ASN A 293 -5.67 4.00 27.02
C ASN A 293 -4.83 4.19 28.30
N THR A 294 -5.48 4.09 29.46
CA THR A 294 -4.84 4.24 30.77
C THR A 294 -3.85 3.14 31.10
N TYR A 295 -3.90 2.01 30.39
CA TYR A 295 -2.89 0.94 30.45
C TYR A 295 -1.68 1.18 29.55
N CYS A 296 -1.67 2.24 28.72
CA CYS A 296 -0.56 2.59 27.83
C CYS A 296 0.07 3.96 28.17
N PRO A 297 0.42 4.27 29.44
CA PRO A 297 0.92 5.59 29.80
C PRO A 297 2.28 5.92 29.17
N TYR A 298 3.17 4.95 28.95
CA TYR A 298 4.46 5.21 28.33
C TYR A 298 4.30 5.60 26.86
N ILE A 299 3.50 4.85 26.10
CA ILE A 299 3.18 5.20 24.71
C ILE A 299 2.53 6.60 24.66
N ASN A 300 1.44 6.81 25.41
CA ASN A 300 0.63 8.02 25.30
C ASN A 300 1.27 9.28 25.88
N HIS A 301 1.97 9.18 27.01
CA HIS A 301 2.50 10.34 27.73
C HIS A 301 4.01 10.52 27.59
N THR A 302 4.73 9.54 27.06
CA THR A 302 6.19 9.63 26.88
C THR A 302 6.62 9.56 25.42
N LEU A 303 6.14 8.58 24.64
CA LEU A 303 6.55 8.41 23.25
C LEU A 303 5.87 9.40 22.31
N LEU A 304 4.53 9.42 22.29
CA LEU A 304 3.77 10.25 21.36
C LEU A 304 4.11 11.75 21.40
N PRO A 305 4.34 12.38 22.57
CA PRO A 305 4.74 13.79 22.61
C PRO A 305 6.07 14.10 21.90
N LYS A 306 6.95 13.10 21.74
CA LYS A 306 8.26 13.24 21.10
C LYS A 306 8.28 12.71 19.66
N ALA A 307 7.35 11.83 19.33
CA ALA A 307 7.33 11.11 18.07
C ALA A 307 6.64 11.88 16.94
N SER A 308 6.82 11.35 15.73
CA SER A 308 5.85 11.46 14.65
C SER A 308 5.07 10.15 14.55
N TYR A 309 3.80 10.18 14.14
CA TYR A 309 3.02 8.95 13.98
C TYR A 309 1.99 9.06 12.86
N ALA A 310 1.56 7.92 12.32
CA ALA A 310 0.48 7.87 11.33
C ALA A 310 -0.85 7.55 12.02
N GLN A 311 -1.93 8.27 11.68
CA GLN A 311 -3.28 7.94 12.16
C GLN A 311 -3.94 6.81 11.36
N ARG A 312 -3.43 6.53 10.14
CA ARG A 312 -4.01 5.61 9.16
C ARG A 312 -2.96 4.62 8.63
N TYR A 313 -2.29 3.93 9.53
CA TYR A 313 -1.40 2.82 9.18
C TYR A 313 -2.11 1.48 9.41
N TYR A 314 -2.09 0.60 8.43
CA TYR A 314 -2.81 -0.68 8.43
C TYR A 314 -1.85 -1.85 8.26
N SER A 315 -2.27 -3.05 8.65
CA SER A 315 -1.59 -4.28 8.24
C SER A 315 -1.81 -4.55 6.74
N ALA A 316 -1.36 -5.70 6.24
CA ALA A 316 -1.72 -6.09 4.88
C ALA A 316 -3.22 -6.44 4.83
N LEU A 317 -3.95 -5.83 3.88
CA LEU A 317 -5.42 -5.92 3.85
C LEU A 317 -5.90 -7.35 3.58
N GLY A 318 -6.77 -7.88 4.45
CA GLY A 318 -7.33 -9.22 4.36
C GLY A 318 -6.30 -10.34 4.55
N VAL A 319 -5.19 -10.03 5.22
CA VAL A 319 -4.11 -10.97 5.52
C VAL A 319 -4.14 -11.26 7.01
N HIS A 320 -4.61 -12.45 7.34
CA HIS A 320 -4.68 -13.00 8.70
C HIS A 320 -4.35 -14.49 8.61
N PRO A 321 -3.84 -15.12 9.69
CA PRO A 321 -3.48 -14.54 11.01
C PRO A 321 -2.13 -13.77 10.98
N SER A 322 -1.45 -13.60 12.12
CA SER A 322 -0.21 -12.82 12.30
C SER A 322 0.95 -13.17 11.37
N GLU A 323 1.36 -14.45 11.24
CA GLU A 323 2.56 -14.87 10.48
C GLU A 323 2.68 -14.24 9.08
N PRO A 324 1.64 -14.26 8.22
CA PRO A 324 1.74 -13.64 6.91
C PRO A 324 1.94 -12.11 6.94
N ASN A 325 1.55 -11.39 8.00
CA ASN A 325 1.88 -9.97 8.17
C ASN A 325 3.36 -9.75 8.46
N TYR A 326 3.98 -10.60 9.30
CA TYR A 326 5.43 -10.59 9.53
C TYR A 326 6.22 -10.85 8.25
N MET A 327 5.77 -11.81 7.42
CA MET A 327 6.35 -12.03 6.09
C MET A 327 6.22 -10.79 5.20
N TRP A 328 5.04 -10.16 5.23
CA TRP A 328 4.76 -8.98 4.42
C TRP A 328 5.69 -7.82 4.75
N MET A 329 5.99 -7.59 6.03
CA MET A 329 6.91 -6.51 6.45
C MET A 329 8.32 -6.63 5.84
N ILE A 330 8.79 -7.85 5.52
CA ILE A 330 10.15 -8.08 5.01
C ILE A 330 10.22 -8.46 3.53
N ALA A 331 9.11 -8.87 2.91
CA ALA A 331 9.07 -9.30 1.52
C ALA A 331 8.05 -8.52 0.65
N GLY A 332 7.16 -7.77 1.29
CA GLY A 332 6.11 -7.03 0.63
C GLY A 332 5.01 -7.94 0.09
N GLY A 333 4.87 -9.14 0.68
CA GLY A 333 3.89 -10.18 0.35
C GLY A 333 3.92 -11.34 1.35
N ASN A 334 2.90 -12.19 1.34
CA ASN A 334 2.76 -13.33 2.26
C ASN A 334 3.08 -14.70 1.64
N PHE A 335 3.52 -14.77 0.38
CA PHE A 335 3.83 -16.02 -0.32
C PHE A 335 2.68 -17.03 -0.37
N GLY A 336 1.43 -16.56 -0.25
CA GLY A 336 0.24 -17.41 -0.18
C GLY A 336 -0.03 -18.05 1.19
N ILE A 337 0.76 -17.72 2.21
CA ILE A 337 0.57 -18.17 3.59
C ILE A 337 -0.69 -17.50 4.17
N ARG A 338 -1.55 -18.30 4.82
CA ARG A 338 -2.83 -17.89 5.44
C ARG A 338 -3.09 -18.58 6.79
N ASP A 339 -2.03 -19.04 7.43
CA ASP A 339 -2.04 -19.66 8.75
C ASP A 339 -0.73 -19.34 9.50
N ASP A 340 -0.61 -19.82 10.74
CA ASP A 340 0.60 -19.68 11.58
C ASP A 340 1.38 -21.02 11.71
N GLN A 341 1.40 -21.84 10.66
CA GLN A 341 2.12 -23.12 10.72
C GLN A 341 3.63 -22.89 10.82
N ALA A 342 4.31 -23.76 11.58
CA ALA A 342 5.75 -23.64 11.79
C ALA A 342 6.55 -23.65 10.47
N PRO A 343 7.81 -23.16 10.48
CA PRO A 343 8.71 -23.20 9.31
C PRO A 343 8.87 -24.57 8.65
N SER A 344 8.55 -25.69 9.30
CA SER A 344 8.52 -27.00 8.62
C SER A 344 7.48 -27.11 7.50
N VAL A 345 6.44 -26.26 7.52
CA VAL A 345 5.35 -26.22 6.55
C VAL A 345 5.44 -24.95 5.71
N ASN A 346 5.55 -23.79 6.36
CA ASN A 346 5.46 -22.49 5.69
C ASN A 346 6.80 -21.96 5.14
N HIS A 347 7.84 -22.80 5.07
CA HIS A 347 9.13 -22.33 4.57
C HIS A 347 9.09 -21.84 3.12
N GLN A 348 9.94 -20.87 2.83
CA GLN A 348 10.06 -20.24 1.53
C GLN A 348 11.48 -20.39 1.00
N SER A 349 11.61 -20.82 -0.26
CA SER A 349 12.90 -20.85 -0.96
C SER A 349 13.23 -19.52 -1.65
N SER A 350 12.38 -18.50 -1.47
CA SER A 350 12.52 -17.18 -2.11
C SER A 350 13.70 -16.39 -1.54
N THR A 351 14.41 -15.67 -2.40
CA THR A 351 15.42 -14.67 -2.01
C THR A 351 14.92 -13.23 -2.14
N ASN A 352 13.63 -13.04 -2.46
CA ASN A 352 13.02 -11.72 -2.63
C ASN A 352 12.60 -11.15 -1.27
N THR A 353 13.58 -10.84 -0.42
CA THR A 353 13.35 -10.28 0.92
C THR A 353 14.33 -9.14 1.20
N LEU A 354 13.94 -8.25 2.11
CA LEU A 354 14.76 -7.12 2.53
C LEU A 354 16.14 -7.59 3.01
N PHE A 355 16.21 -8.65 3.81
CA PHE A 355 17.48 -9.10 4.38
C PHE A 355 18.47 -9.63 3.34
N HIS A 356 17.99 -10.28 2.26
CA HIS A 356 18.87 -10.64 1.14
C HIS A 356 19.38 -9.39 0.40
N GLN A 357 18.56 -8.34 0.30
CA GLN A 357 19.02 -7.07 -0.26
C GLN A 357 20.05 -6.38 0.63
N LEU A 358 19.88 -6.44 1.95
CA LEU A 358 20.85 -5.92 2.92
C LEU A 358 22.17 -6.66 2.81
N ASP A 359 22.15 -7.99 2.72
CA ASP A 359 23.36 -8.79 2.50
C ASP A 359 24.06 -8.42 1.19
N ALA A 360 23.32 -8.29 0.09
CA ALA A 360 23.87 -7.91 -1.21
C ALA A 360 24.50 -6.51 -1.18
N ALA A 361 23.97 -5.60 -0.35
CA ALA A 361 24.50 -4.26 -0.13
C ALA A 361 25.61 -4.20 0.94
N GLY A 362 25.94 -5.31 1.59
CA GLY A 362 26.90 -5.35 2.70
C GLY A 362 26.42 -4.58 3.95
N ILE A 363 25.11 -4.44 4.13
CA ILE A 363 24.50 -3.71 5.24
C ILE A 363 24.26 -4.70 6.38
N PRO A 364 24.96 -4.55 7.53
CA PRO A 364 24.80 -5.48 8.64
C PRO A 364 23.41 -5.36 9.25
N TRP A 365 22.80 -6.50 9.55
CA TRP A 365 21.48 -6.58 10.16
C TRP A 365 21.40 -7.72 11.18
N LYS A 366 20.55 -7.56 12.20
CA LYS A 366 20.21 -8.63 13.16
C LYS A 366 18.73 -8.57 13.53
N CYS A 367 18.17 -9.73 13.84
CA CYS A 367 16.93 -9.89 14.58
C CYS A 367 17.26 -10.21 16.04
N TYR A 368 16.74 -9.43 16.97
CA TYR A 368 16.87 -9.63 18.41
C TYR A 368 15.53 -10.12 18.96
N ALA A 369 15.43 -11.42 19.23
CA ALA A 369 14.19 -12.05 19.70
C ALA A 369 14.31 -12.47 21.17
N GLU A 370 13.26 -12.24 21.96
CA GLU A 370 13.19 -12.75 23.33
C GLU A 370 13.09 -14.28 23.37
N ASP A 371 13.58 -14.87 24.46
CA ASP A 371 13.47 -16.30 24.78
C ASP A 371 14.11 -17.32 23.81
N ILE A 372 14.99 -16.86 22.91
CA ILE A 372 15.87 -17.74 22.11
C ILE A 372 17.27 -17.84 22.72
N THR A 373 18.03 -18.88 22.33
CA THR A 373 19.40 -19.09 22.84
C THR A 373 20.49 -18.44 21.98
N GLY A 374 20.21 -18.23 20.68
CA GLY A 374 21.20 -17.85 19.67
C GLY A 374 22.22 -18.93 19.31
N LYS A 375 21.97 -20.20 19.69
CA LYS A 375 22.86 -21.35 19.42
C LYS A 375 22.24 -22.40 18.50
N ASP A 376 20.94 -22.28 18.24
CA ASP A 376 20.14 -23.18 17.42
C ASP A 376 19.25 -22.35 16.49
N ILE A 377 18.71 -23.00 15.45
CA ILE A 377 17.70 -22.40 14.58
C ILE A 377 16.37 -22.46 15.33
N PRO A 378 15.77 -21.32 15.73
CA PRO A 378 14.57 -21.32 16.56
C PRO A 378 13.32 -21.58 15.70
N SER A 379 13.19 -22.77 15.14
CA SER A 379 12.15 -23.11 14.15
C SER A 379 10.81 -23.54 14.75
N THR A 380 10.62 -23.44 16.06
CA THR A 380 9.40 -23.84 16.77
C THR A 380 9.19 -22.98 18.01
N ASN A 381 7.94 -22.83 18.45
CA ASN A 381 7.61 -22.14 19.70
C ASN A 381 8.32 -22.80 20.89
N LYS A 382 8.80 -21.98 21.84
CA LYS A 382 9.48 -22.44 23.04
C LYS A 382 9.32 -21.43 24.17
N ASN A 383 8.77 -21.85 25.32
CA ASN A 383 8.38 -20.91 26.39
C ASN A 383 7.44 -19.83 25.81
N ALA A 384 7.73 -18.54 26.01
CA ALA A 384 6.97 -17.44 25.42
C ALA A 384 7.48 -17.02 24.02
N TYR A 385 8.54 -17.65 23.50
CA TYR A 385 8.96 -17.42 22.11
C TYR A 385 7.93 -18.01 21.13
N ALA A 386 7.46 -17.18 20.21
CA ALA A 386 6.63 -17.59 19.08
C ALA A 386 7.42 -17.45 17.76
N VAL A 387 7.53 -18.56 17.02
CA VAL A 387 8.30 -18.59 15.77
C VAL A 387 7.69 -17.69 14.70
N ARG A 388 6.36 -17.60 14.65
CA ARG A 388 5.60 -16.76 13.70
C ARG A 388 5.99 -15.27 13.74
N HIS A 389 6.52 -14.76 14.85
CA HIS A 389 6.95 -13.35 14.97
C HIS A 389 8.37 -13.11 14.41
N VAL A 390 9.08 -14.15 13.97
CA VAL A 390 10.44 -14.08 13.41
C VAL A 390 10.42 -14.54 11.95
N PRO A 391 10.07 -13.66 10.99
CA PRO A 391 9.82 -14.08 9.61
C PRO A 391 11.07 -14.65 8.93
N PHE A 392 12.27 -14.25 9.37
CA PHE A 392 13.55 -14.68 8.79
C PHE A 392 13.73 -16.20 8.83
N VAL A 393 13.30 -16.89 9.89
CA VAL A 393 13.53 -18.34 10.05
C VAL A 393 12.63 -19.21 9.17
N PHE A 394 11.73 -18.61 8.41
CA PHE A 394 10.92 -19.30 7.40
C PHE A 394 11.63 -19.35 6.04
N PHE A 395 12.68 -18.57 5.81
CA PHE A 395 13.40 -18.62 4.55
C PHE A 395 14.50 -19.69 4.59
N ASP A 396 14.59 -20.52 3.55
CA ASP A 396 15.51 -21.66 3.53
C ASP A 396 16.99 -21.24 3.69
N THR A 397 17.36 -20.04 3.24
CA THR A 397 18.69 -19.44 3.48
C THR A 397 19.05 -19.36 4.97
N VAL A 398 18.07 -19.12 5.84
CA VAL A 398 18.24 -19.07 7.30
C VAL A 398 17.96 -20.44 7.92
N ARG A 399 16.79 -21.02 7.58
CA ARG A 399 16.24 -22.23 8.21
C ARG A 399 17.14 -23.47 8.05
N THR A 400 17.97 -23.51 7.01
CA THR A 400 18.86 -24.66 6.72
C THR A 400 20.34 -24.37 6.97
N ASN A 401 20.67 -23.17 7.45
CA ASN A 401 22.04 -22.73 7.67
C ASN A 401 22.22 -22.21 9.09
N LEU A 402 22.75 -23.06 9.98
CA LEU A 402 22.93 -22.73 11.39
C LEU A 402 23.87 -21.53 11.60
N ASP A 403 24.97 -21.47 10.85
CA ASP A 403 25.95 -20.40 11.00
C ASP A 403 25.35 -19.05 10.60
N TYR A 404 24.66 -19.01 9.45
CA TYR A 404 23.97 -17.80 9.01
C TYR A 404 22.85 -17.42 9.99
N CYS A 405 22.01 -18.36 10.40
CA CYS A 405 20.94 -18.12 11.37
C CYS A 405 21.50 -17.57 12.68
N THR A 406 22.52 -18.19 13.26
CA THR A 406 23.06 -17.75 14.54
C THR A 406 23.86 -16.45 14.44
N ASN A 407 24.35 -16.04 13.27
CA ASN A 407 24.95 -14.72 13.09
C ASN A 407 23.91 -13.58 13.05
N HIS A 408 22.69 -13.85 12.58
CA HIS A 408 21.66 -12.83 12.38
C HIS A 408 20.52 -12.87 13.40
N ILE A 409 20.09 -14.06 13.84
CA ILE A 409 18.98 -14.27 14.77
C ILE A 409 19.57 -14.46 16.17
N ARG A 410 19.57 -13.37 16.94
CA ARG A 410 20.28 -13.22 18.21
C ARG A 410 19.31 -13.10 19.38
N PRO A 411 19.70 -13.57 20.59
CA PRO A 411 18.88 -13.39 21.77
C PRO A 411 18.73 -11.90 22.09
N PHE A 412 17.54 -11.47 22.50
CA PHE A 412 17.25 -10.07 22.79
C PHE A 412 18.21 -9.44 23.82
N THR A 413 18.70 -10.25 24.77
CA THR A 413 19.69 -9.82 25.76
C THR A 413 21.01 -9.31 25.17
N GLU A 414 21.35 -9.68 23.93
CA GLU A 414 22.54 -9.19 23.21
C GLU A 414 22.39 -7.72 22.77
N LEU A 415 21.16 -7.24 22.54
CA LEU A 415 20.93 -5.88 22.06
C LEU A 415 21.55 -4.83 22.99
N ALA A 416 21.42 -5.01 24.31
CA ALA A 416 21.97 -4.05 25.27
C ALA A 416 23.50 -3.94 25.18
N PHE A 417 24.20 -5.05 24.91
CA PHE A 417 25.64 -5.07 24.72
C PHE A 417 26.02 -4.33 23.43
N ASP A 418 25.32 -4.62 22.34
CA ASP A 418 25.58 -3.99 21.04
C ASP A 418 25.34 -2.47 21.07
N LEU A 419 24.26 -2.03 21.75
CA LEU A 419 23.96 -0.60 21.96
C LEU A 419 25.03 0.10 22.81
N THR A 420 25.48 -0.51 23.90
CA THR A 420 26.46 0.11 24.82
C THR A 420 27.83 0.25 24.16
N ASN A 421 28.22 -0.72 23.33
CA ASN A 421 29.51 -0.72 22.64
C ASN A 421 29.50 0.03 21.29
N GLY A 422 28.35 0.57 20.86
CA GLY A 422 28.23 1.23 19.55
C GLY A 422 28.44 0.26 18.38
N THR A 423 28.07 -1.01 18.56
CA THR A 423 28.24 -2.09 17.57
C THR A 423 26.92 -2.65 17.04
N ALA A 424 25.80 -2.00 17.38
CA ALA A 424 24.50 -2.34 16.81
C ALA A 424 24.54 -2.31 15.28
N PRO A 425 23.94 -3.30 14.59
CA PRO A 425 23.90 -3.34 13.13
C PRO A 425 23.06 -2.19 12.58
N ARG A 426 23.18 -1.94 11.27
CA ARG A 426 22.43 -0.87 10.57
C ARG A 426 20.92 -1.12 10.59
N PHE A 427 20.50 -2.40 10.60
CA PHE A 427 19.10 -2.80 10.78
C PHE A 427 18.94 -3.74 11.97
N CYS A 428 18.18 -3.30 12.98
CA CYS A 428 17.83 -4.06 14.17
C CYS A 428 16.32 -4.37 14.14
N TYR A 429 15.95 -5.63 13.89
CA TYR A 429 14.58 -6.11 14.04
C TYR A 429 14.39 -6.64 15.46
N ILE A 430 13.41 -6.17 16.22
CA ILE A 430 13.25 -6.44 17.64
C ILE A 430 11.90 -7.10 17.88
N VAL A 431 11.94 -8.30 18.46
CA VAL A 431 10.77 -9.18 18.64
C VAL A 431 10.61 -9.49 20.13
N PRO A 432 9.69 -8.82 20.82
CA PRO A 432 9.28 -9.24 22.17
C PRO A 432 8.63 -10.63 22.11
N ASN A 433 8.60 -11.33 23.23
CA ASN A 433 7.88 -12.58 23.36
C ASN A 433 6.35 -12.33 23.46
N VAL A 434 5.54 -13.39 23.36
CA VAL A 434 4.07 -13.29 23.33
C VAL A 434 3.43 -12.60 24.54
N THR A 435 4.17 -12.45 25.65
CA THR A 435 3.66 -11.73 26.83
C THR A 435 3.96 -10.24 26.79
N ASN A 436 5.10 -9.90 26.19
CA ASN A 436 5.66 -8.56 26.13
C ASN A 436 5.24 -7.80 24.86
N ASP A 437 4.82 -8.50 23.80
CA ASP A 437 4.31 -7.89 22.57
C ASP A 437 2.83 -7.47 22.65
N MET A 438 2.16 -7.72 23.79
CA MET A 438 0.73 -7.49 24.06
C MET A 438 -0.22 -8.59 23.55
N HIS A 439 0.25 -9.75 23.10
CA HIS A 439 -0.63 -10.83 22.66
C HIS A 439 -1.27 -11.59 23.84
N ASP A 440 -0.47 -12.21 24.69
CA ASP A 440 -0.90 -13.11 25.77
C ASP A 440 -0.91 -12.42 27.13
N LEU A 441 -2.02 -12.59 27.87
CA LEU A 441 -2.15 -12.05 29.22
C LEU A 441 -1.46 -12.97 30.23
N THR A 442 -0.44 -12.47 30.92
CA THR A 442 0.15 -13.19 32.06
C THR A 442 -0.82 -13.16 33.24
N THR A 443 -0.89 -14.28 33.97
CA THR A 443 -1.72 -14.36 35.19
C THR A 443 -1.36 -13.24 36.16
N GLY A 444 -2.36 -12.48 36.60
CA GLY A 444 -2.19 -11.36 37.52
C GLY A 444 -1.93 -10.00 36.86
N SER A 445 -1.71 -9.95 35.54
CA SER A 445 -1.70 -8.68 34.81
C SER A 445 -3.12 -8.18 34.57
N PRO A 446 -3.40 -6.87 34.70
CA PRO A 446 -4.73 -6.31 34.44
C PRO A 446 -5.04 -6.16 32.94
N SER A 447 -4.04 -6.20 32.06
CA SER A 447 -4.21 -6.01 30.61
C SER A 447 -2.94 -6.38 29.85
N THR A 448 -3.07 -6.95 28.65
CA THR A 448 -1.93 -7.24 27.77
C THR A 448 -1.21 -5.97 27.34
N ARG A 449 -1.98 -4.92 27.04
CA ARG A 449 -1.51 -3.55 26.74
C ARG A 449 -0.60 -3.00 27.84
N LYS A 450 -0.94 -3.26 29.11
CA LYS A 450 -0.10 -2.82 30.23
C LYS A 450 1.26 -3.52 30.24
N GLN A 451 1.29 -4.83 29.97
CA GLN A 451 2.55 -5.59 29.93
C GLN A 451 3.46 -5.06 28.83
N GLY A 452 2.92 -4.86 27.63
CA GLY A 452 3.71 -4.32 26.52
C GLY A 452 4.13 -2.88 26.75
N ASP A 453 3.28 -2.03 27.32
CA ASP A 453 3.66 -0.65 27.67
C ASP A 453 4.76 -0.61 28.74
N ASP A 454 4.68 -1.45 29.78
CA ASP A 454 5.74 -1.59 30.80
C ASP A 454 7.05 -2.12 30.18
N TRP A 455 6.96 -3.06 29.23
CA TRP A 455 8.12 -3.58 28.51
C TRP A 455 8.77 -2.48 27.66
N LEU A 456 7.98 -1.74 26.88
CA LEU A 456 8.44 -0.60 26.10
C LEU A 456 9.09 0.46 27.01
N ALA A 457 8.49 0.76 28.17
CA ALA A 457 9.01 1.71 29.15
C ALA A 457 10.39 1.33 29.69
N ARG A 458 10.67 0.02 29.80
CA ARG A 458 11.97 -0.50 30.23
C ARG A 458 13.01 -0.55 29.12
N GLU A 459 12.61 -0.96 27.92
CA GLU A 459 13.54 -1.32 26.85
C GLU A 459 13.83 -0.16 25.89
N MET A 460 12.83 0.62 25.51
CA MET A 460 13.01 1.71 24.55
C MET A 460 14.01 2.78 25.02
N PRO A 461 14.09 3.18 26.30
CA PRO A 461 15.11 4.13 26.74
C PRO A 461 16.55 3.69 26.47
N LYS A 462 16.83 2.38 26.45
CA LYS A 462 18.17 1.86 26.14
C LYS A 462 18.56 2.17 24.70
N ILE A 463 17.61 2.03 23.76
CA ILE A 463 17.80 2.38 22.35
C ILE A 463 17.89 3.89 22.20
N LEU A 464 16.94 4.64 22.75
CA LEU A 464 16.84 6.11 22.58
C LEU A 464 18.05 6.87 23.17
N ASN A 465 18.76 6.28 24.12
CA ASN A 465 19.99 6.85 24.71
C ASN A 465 21.28 6.33 24.07
N SER A 466 21.20 5.40 23.10
CA SER A 466 22.37 4.79 22.48
C SER A 466 23.07 5.74 21.48
N PRO A 467 24.38 5.56 21.24
CA PRO A 467 25.08 6.24 20.15
C PRO A 467 24.43 5.97 18.77
N SER A 468 24.00 4.72 18.53
CA SER A 468 23.37 4.32 17.26
C SER A 468 22.07 5.06 16.97
N TYR A 469 21.28 5.40 18.00
CA TYR A 469 20.08 6.23 17.85
C TYR A 469 20.41 7.73 17.77
N THR A 470 21.25 8.24 18.67
CA THR A 470 21.55 9.68 18.75
C THR A 470 22.33 10.18 17.53
N ASN A 471 23.13 9.32 16.89
CA ASN A 471 23.84 9.62 15.65
C ASN A 471 22.96 9.47 14.39
N GLY A 472 21.69 9.89 14.47
CA GLY A 472 20.76 9.88 13.33
C GLY A 472 20.03 8.55 13.09
N GLY A 473 19.81 7.74 14.12
CA GLY A 473 18.99 6.54 14.02
C GLY A 473 17.48 6.85 13.96
N ALA A 474 16.70 5.84 13.61
CA ALA A 474 15.25 5.88 13.59
C ALA A 474 14.68 4.61 14.25
N LEU A 475 13.75 4.80 15.18
CA LEU A 475 12.98 3.74 15.79
C LEU A 475 11.55 3.79 15.24
N PHE A 476 11.13 2.66 14.68
CA PHE A 476 9.77 2.39 14.25
C PHE A 476 9.15 1.42 15.26
N LEU A 477 8.01 1.81 15.84
CA LEU A 477 7.19 0.97 16.69
C LEU A 477 5.85 0.77 15.99
N THR A 478 5.50 -0.48 15.73
CA THR A 478 4.27 -0.85 15.04
C THR A 478 3.66 -2.13 15.61
N TRP A 479 2.49 -2.52 15.10
CA TRP A 479 1.85 -3.79 15.38
C TRP A 479 1.70 -4.57 14.07
N ASP A 480 1.68 -5.89 14.15
CA ASP A 480 1.52 -6.80 13.01
C ASP A 480 0.10 -6.78 12.41
N GLU A 481 -0.93 -6.75 13.25
CA GLU A 481 -2.33 -6.66 12.84
C GLU A 481 -3.23 -6.05 13.92
N GLY A 482 -4.45 -5.71 13.52
CA GLY A 482 -5.49 -5.27 14.44
C GLY A 482 -6.12 -6.47 15.16
N GLY A 483 -6.50 -6.27 16.42
CA GLY A 483 -7.09 -7.35 17.21
C GLY A 483 -8.39 -7.89 16.61
N GLY A 484 -8.52 -9.23 16.59
CA GLY A 484 -9.71 -9.94 16.10
C GLY A 484 -9.81 -9.98 14.57
N ASP A 485 -8.71 -10.29 13.89
CA ASP A 485 -8.61 -10.34 12.43
C ASP A 485 -9.01 -9.01 11.76
N SER A 486 -8.54 -7.90 12.34
CA SER A 486 -8.78 -6.56 11.82
C SER A 486 -7.55 -6.07 11.07
N ASP A 487 -7.74 -5.45 9.90
CA ASP A 487 -6.64 -4.82 9.15
C ASP A 487 -6.10 -3.54 9.82
N GLY A 488 -6.77 -3.04 10.86
CA GLY A 488 -6.40 -1.83 11.59
C GLY A 488 -7.42 -0.68 11.48
N PRO A 489 -7.00 0.59 11.65
CA PRO A 489 -5.61 1.03 11.77
C PRO A 489 -4.88 0.40 12.95
N VAL A 490 -3.60 0.10 12.76
CA VAL A 490 -2.66 -0.23 13.83
C VAL A 490 -1.71 0.95 14.06
N GLY A 491 -0.94 0.90 15.16
CA GLY A 491 -0.01 1.98 15.45
C GLY A 491 1.19 1.99 14.50
N MET A 492 1.64 3.18 14.09
CA MET A 492 2.96 3.41 13.50
C MET A 492 3.56 4.66 14.09
N ILE A 493 4.50 4.48 15.00
CA ILE A 493 5.19 5.53 15.75
C ILE A 493 6.64 5.58 15.28
N VAL A 494 7.09 6.78 14.90
CA VAL A 494 8.45 7.06 14.46
C VAL A 494 9.13 8.01 15.44
N LEU A 495 10.21 7.54 16.04
CA LEU A 495 11.12 8.32 16.88
C LEU A 495 12.46 8.43 16.18
N SER A 496 12.93 9.65 15.96
CA SER A 496 14.24 9.89 15.36
C SER A 496 14.68 11.33 15.64
N PRO A 497 16.00 11.61 15.75
CA PRO A 497 16.51 12.98 15.61
C PRO A 497 16.05 13.66 14.30
N ARG A 498 15.72 12.86 13.28
CA ARG A 498 15.22 13.29 11.97
C ARG A 498 13.69 13.29 11.86
N ALA A 499 12.95 12.82 12.85
CA ALA A 499 11.48 12.84 12.82
C ALA A 499 10.97 14.28 12.89
N LYS A 500 9.78 14.56 12.35
CA LYS A 500 9.09 15.83 12.59
C LYS A 500 8.92 16.07 14.11
N GLY A 501 8.64 15.00 14.85
CA GLY A 501 8.52 14.98 16.31
C GLY A 501 7.37 15.83 16.83
N GLY A 502 7.32 16.03 18.15
CA GLY A 502 6.36 16.97 18.76
C GLY A 502 4.90 16.58 18.58
N ALA A 503 4.59 15.27 18.59
CA ALA A 503 3.27 14.71 18.30
C ALA A 503 2.74 15.02 16.89
N TYR A 504 3.64 15.31 15.93
CA TYR A 504 3.26 15.44 14.53
C TYR A 504 2.60 14.15 14.03
N HIS A 505 1.50 14.29 13.31
CA HIS A 505 0.81 13.17 12.68
C HIS A 505 0.12 13.58 11.39
N ASN A 506 -0.12 12.58 10.54
CA ASN A 506 -0.84 12.74 9.28
C ASN A 506 -2.00 11.72 9.18
N ASN A 507 -2.82 11.90 8.16
CA ASN A 507 -3.93 11.02 7.78
C ASN A 507 -3.66 10.28 6.46
N THR A 508 -2.39 10.20 6.05
CA THR A 508 -2.01 9.44 4.86
C THR A 508 -2.23 7.95 5.11
N PHE A 509 -2.79 7.25 4.12
CA PHE A 509 -2.97 5.81 4.18
C PHE A 509 -1.63 5.10 3.96
N TYR A 510 -1.22 4.29 4.93
CA TYR A 510 0.00 3.50 4.89
C TYR A 510 -0.28 2.04 5.25
N THR A 511 0.58 1.15 4.79
CA THR A 511 0.53 -0.28 5.16
C THR A 511 1.91 -0.82 5.56
N HIS A 512 2.03 -2.10 5.86
CA HIS A 512 3.33 -2.79 5.95
C HIS A 512 4.19 -2.63 4.71
N SER A 513 3.58 -2.47 3.53
CA SER A 513 4.29 -2.15 2.29
C SER A 513 4.93 -0.77 2.33
N SER A 514 4.29 0.21 2.98
CA SER A 514 4.87 1.55 3.20
C SER A 514 6.09 1.50 4.13
N LEU A 515 6.03 0.65 5.16
CA LEU A 515 7.20 0.39 6.02
C LEU A 515 8.33 -0.24 5.20
N LEU A 516 8.08 -1.32 4.47
CA LEU A 516 9.10 -1.97 3.65
C LEU A 516 9.68 -1.02 2.58
N ARG A 517 8.83 -0.23 1.92
CA ARG A 517 9.25 0.83 0.99
C ARG A 517 10.22 1.80 1.67
N THR A 518 9.84 2.30 2.85
CA THR A 518 10.68 3.19 3.68
C THR A 518 12.02 2.56 4.02
N LEU A 519 12.05 1.28 4.41
CA LEU A 519 13.29 0.57 4.73
C LEU A 519 14.20 0.45 3.50
N GLN A 520 13.66 0.09 2.33
CA GLN A 520 14.43 0.02 1.09
C GLN A 520 14.93 1.40 0.64
N ASP A 521 14.19 2.47 0.93
CA ASP A 521 14.61 3.85 0.68
C ASP A 521 15.72 4.30 1.64
N ILE A 522 15.66 3.93 2.92
CA ILE A 522 16.70 4.22 3.92
C ILE A 522 18.02 3.51 3.58
N PHE A 523 17.93 2.24 3.16
CA PHE A 523 19.09 1.40 2.88
C PHE A 523 19.56 1.48 1.42
N ASP A 524 18.89 2.25 0.58
CA ASP A 524 19.14 2.36 -0.85
C ASP A 524 19.19 0.99 -1.55
N THR A 525 18.29 0.09 -1.15
CA THR A 525 18.20 -1.26 -1.73
C THR A 525 17.14 -1.30 -2.83
N ARG A 526 17.46 -1.97 -3.94
CA ARG A 526 16.60 -2.09 -5.12
C ARG A 526 16.73 -3.48 -5.74
N PRO A 527 15.75 -3.93 -6.55
CA PRO A 527 14.45 -3.28 -6.83
C PRO A 527 13.53 -3.27 -5.61
N TYR A 528 12.47 -2.46 -5.61
CA TYR A 528 11.46 -2.57 -4.55
C TYR A 528 10.79 -3.95 -4.60
N LEU A 529 10.61 -4.56 -3.43
CA LEU A 529 10.03 -5.89 -3.25
C LEU A 529 8.50 -5.85 -3.16
N GLY A 530 7.84 -6.78 -3.84
CA GLY A 530 6.40 -7.02 -3.71
C GLY A 530 5.54 -5.76 -3.81
N ASP A 531 4.60 -5.62 -2.88
CA ASP A 531 3.69 -4.48 -2.81
C ASP A 531 4.37 -3.14 -2.47
N ALA A 532 5.62 -3.16 -1.96
CA ALA A 532 6.36 -1.92 -1.68
C ALA A 532 6.67 -1.09 -2.93
N VAL A 533 6.59 -1.69 -4.13
CA VAL A 533 6.69 -0.97 -5.42
C VAL A 533 5.63 0.14 -5.54
N TYR A 534 4.47 -0.07 -4.91
CA TYR A 534 3.26 0.75 -5.09
C TYR A 534 2.91 1.59 -3.86
N ALA A 535 3.58 1.32 -2.74
CA ALA A 535 3.33 2.02 -1.50
C ALA A 535 3.97 3.42 -1.49
N ASP A 536 3.28 4.37 -0.88
CA ASP A 536 3.92 5.59 -0.39
C ASP A 536 4.86 5.24 0.77
N ASP A 537 6.05 5.86 0.77
CA ASP A 537 6.98 5.76 1.90
C ASP A 537 6.50 6.61 3.10
N LEU A 538 7.11 6.40 4.26
CA LEU A 538 6.80 7.14 5.49
C LEU A 538 7.56 8.48 5.57
N SER A 539 8.08 9.01 4.46
CA SER A 539 8.98 10.18 4.49
C SER A 539 8.33 11.45 5.04
N ASP A 540 7.00 11.56 4.96
CA ASP A 540 6.26 12.65 5.59
C ASP A 540 6.41 12.66 7.12
N LEU A 541 6.76 11.54 7.76
CA LEU A 541 7.04 11.52 9.21
C LEU A 541 8.42 12.10 9.57
N PHE A 542 9.25 12.40 8.56
CA PHE A 542 10.61 12.90 8.71
C PHE A 542 10.76 14.36 8.28
N LYS A 543 11.80 15.00 8.80
CA LYS A 543 12.29 16.31 8.37
C LYS A 543 13.33 16.11 7.28
N THR A 544 13.25 16.91 6.23
CA THR A 544 14.32 17.05 5.23
C THR A 544 15.24 18.21 5.61
N ILE A 545 16.55 18.04 5.37
CA ILE A 545 17.49 19.17 5.42
C ILE A 545 17.06 20.13 4.32
N ARG A 546 16.88 21.41 4.67
CA ARG A 546 16.43 22.42 3.72
C ARG A 546 17.25 23.70 3.84
N LEU A 547 17.39 24.38 2.70
CA LEU A 547 18.00 25.68 2.59
C LEU A 547 16.89 26.73 2.49
N ASP A 548 16.75 27.55 3.54
CA ASP A 548 15.76 28.62 3.60
C ASP A 548 16.43 30.00 3.50
N GLN A 549 15.62 31.05 3.33
CA GLN A 549 16.06 32.45 3.38
C GLN A 549 17.23 32.77 2.44
N LEU A 550 17.21 32.20 1.23
CA LEU A 550 18.22 32.49 0.21
C LEU A 550 18.17 33.99 -0.14
N ALA A 551 19.28 34.69 0.11
CA ALA A 551 19.42 36.11 -0.17
C ALA A 551 20.78 36.40 -0.79
N GLN A 552 20.80 37.29 -1.78
CA GLN A 552 22.01 37.82 -2.38
C GLN A 552 22.07 39.33 -2.13
N SER A 553 23.09 39.79 -1.40
CA SER A 553 23.35 41.22 -1.21
C SER A 553 24.85 41.45 -1.02
N ASP A 554 25.35 42.62 -1.42
CA ASP A 554 26.74 43.06 -1.16
C ASP A 554 27.82 42.06 -1.63
N GLY A 555 27.58 41.37 -2.75
CA GLY A 555 28.49 40.36 -3.27
C GLY A 555 28.55 39.08 -2.43
N LYS A 556 27.50 38.77 -1.65
CA LYS A 556 27.43 37.56 -0.81
C LYS A 556 26.13 36.81 -1.04
N ILE A 557 26.20 35.48 -0.99
CA ILE A 557 25.03 34.60 -0.87
C ILE A 557 24.89 34.20 0.59
N ARG A 558 23.67 34.30 1.11
CA ARG A 558 23.30 33.86 2.44
C ARG A 558 22.11 32.94 2.37
N PHE A 559 22.11 31.93 3.22
CA PHE A 559 20.95 31.08 3.45
C PHE A 559 21.04 30.48 4.85
N VAL A 560 19.93 29.93 5.31
CA VAL A 560 19.84 29.22 6.58
C VAL A 560 19.66 27.75 6.30
N ILE A 561 20.54 26.93 6.84
CA ILE A 561 20.45 25.47 6.79
C ILE A 561 19.59 25.03 7.98
N ASN A 562 18.47 24.36 7.70
CA ASN A 562 17.55 23.87 8.72
C ASN A 562 17.53 22.33 8.78
N ASN A 563 17.12 21.82 9.93
CA ASN A 563 16.92 20.39 10.23
C ASN A 563 18.22 19.56 10.17
N VAL A 564 19.35 20.17 10.50
CA VAL A 564 20.62 19.46 10.71
C VAL A 564 20.67 18.83 12.11
N ILE A 565 21.41 17.73 12.29
CA ILE A 565 21.61 17.15 13.62
C ILE A 565 22.73 17.91 14.35
N PRO A 566 22.46 18.51 15.54
CA PRO A 566 23.49 19.11 16.37
C PRO A 566 24.57 18.09 16.76
N GLY A 567 25.84 18.50 16.71
CA GLY A 567 26.99 17.66 17.03
C GLY A 567 27.50 16.79 15.87
N LYS A 568 26.77 16.70 14.75
CA LYS A 568 27.21 15.97 13.56
C LYS A 568 28.01 16.85 12.60
N THR A 569 28.90 16.26 11.80
CA THR A 569 29.65 17.02 10.80
C THR A 569 28.82 17.24 9.54
N HIS A 570 28.81 18.48 9.05
CA HIS A 570 28.17 18.88 7.81
C HIS A 570 29.16 19.52 6.85
N TYR A 571 28.99 19.24 5.56
CA TYR A 571 29.65 19.94 4.47
C TYR A 571 28.65 20.80 3.73
N VAL A 572 29.03 22.04 3.46
CA VAL A 572 28.41 22.86 2.42
C VAL A 572 29.31 22.76 1.19
N GLN A 573 28.72 22.34 0.08
CA GLN A 573 29.41 22.23 -1.20
C GLN A 573 28.81 23.20 -2.21
N ALA A 574 29.66 23.73 -3.09
CA ALA A 574 29.24 24.50 -4.25
C ALA A 574 29.80 23.93 -5.56
N ALA A 575 29.08 24.17 -6.66
CA ALA A 575 29.48 23.86 -8.02
C ALA A 575 29.13 25.03 -8.96
N SER A 576 30.00 25.38 -9.90
CA SER A 576 29.75 26.44 -10.90
C SER A 576 29.31 25.86 -12.26
N GLY A 577 28.49 26.62 -13.00
CA GLY A 577 27.99 26.24 -14.33
C GLY A 577 26.68 25.45 -14.32
N SER A 578 26.11 25.08 -15.47
CA SER A 578 24.91 24.24 -15.55
C SER A 578 25.21 22.82 -15.04
N ALA A 579 24.98 22.58 -13.74
CA ALA A 579 25.09 21.29 -13.08
C ALA A 579 26.40 20.51 -13.36
N SER A 580 27.58 21.16 -13.26
CA SER A 580 28.84 20.43 -13.42
C SER A 580 29.02 19.40 -12.30
N ALA A 581 29.55 18.22 -12.64
CA ALA A 581 29.71 17.08 -11.74
C ALA A 581 30.77 17.29 -10.63
N VAL A 582 31.37 18.48 -10.53
CA VAL A 582 32.47 18.78 -9.60
C VAL A 582 31.94 19.63 -8.45
N TRP A 583 31.60 18.95 -7.36
CA TRP A 583 31.22 19.59 -6.10
C TRP A 583 32.46 19.88 -5.25
N THR A 584 32.65 21.13 -4.85
CA THR A 584 33.77 21.54 -3.98
C THR A 584 33.27 21.80 -2.57
N ASN A 585 33.95 21.25 -1.56
CA ASN A 585 33.70 21.59 -0.15
C ASN A 585 34.11 23.04 0.09
N ILE A 586 33.13 23.91 0.34
CA ILE A 586 33.36 25.33 0.65
C ILE A 586 33.26 25.61 2.15
N LYS A 587 32.62 24.72 2.92
CA LYS A 587 32.60 24.80 4.39
C LYS A 587 32.41 23.44 5.04
N THR A 588 33.07 23.26 6.17
CA THR A 588 32.86 22.14 7.10
C THR A 588 32.46 22.71 8.46
N ASN A 589 31.41 22.18 9.08
CA ASN A 589 30.96 22.63 10.39
C ASN A 589 30.38 21.49 11.24
N VAL A 590 30.48 21.65 12.55
CA VAL A 590 29.79 20.82 13.56
C VAL A 590 28.84 21.74 14.32
N PRO A 591 27.54 21.77 13.98
CA PRO A 591 26.63 22.76 14.50
C PRO A 591 26.19 22.40 15.93
N THR A 592 25.99 23.39 16.77
CA THR A 592 25.44 23.22 18.13
C THR A 592 23.91 23.36 18.15
N GLN A 593 23.30 23.74 17.03
CA GLN A 593 21.87 23.93 16.85
C GLN A 593 21.39 23.30 15.54
N ALA A 594 20.09 22.99 15.44
CA ALA A 594 19.49 22.40 14.25
C ALA A 594 19.30 23.39 13.08
N THR A 595 19.60 24.66 13.32
CA THR A 595 19.51 25.77 12.37
C THR A 595 20.85 26.50 12.33
N VAL A 596 21.43 26.65 11.14
CA VAL A 596 22.77 27.19 10.95
C VAL A 596 22.75 28.27 9.87
N PRO A 597 23.11 29.53 10.17
CA PRO A 597 23.30 30.53 9.14
C PRO A 597 24.57 30.23 8.33
N PHE A 598 24.47 30.41 7.02
CA PHE A 598 25.56 30.25 6.08
C PHE A 598 25.74 31.53 5.24
N GLU A 599 27.00 31.85 4.95
CA GLU A 599 27.40 32.98 4.11
C GLU A 599 28.57 32.52 3.23
N ASP A 600 28.50 32.88 1.94
CA ASP A 600 29.53 32.65 0.94
C ASP A 600 29.78 33.94 0.15
N SER A 601 31.05 34.24 -0.11
CA SER A 601 31.47 35.46 -0.82
C SER A 601 31.51 35.20 -2.33
N LEU A 602 30.72 35.93 -3.10
CA LEU A 602 30.72 35.87 -4.55
C LEU A 602 31.88 36.70 -5.12
N ASN A 603 32.76 36.05 -5.87
CA ASN A 603 33.66 36.77 -6.77
C ASN A 603 32.88 37.15 -8.03
N ALA A 604 33.09 38.37 -8.54
CA ALA A 604 32.34 38.96 -9.66
C ALA A 604 32.48 38.23 -11.02
N SER A 605 33.15 37.07 -11.05
CA SER A 605 33.51 36.30 -12.23
C SER A 605 32.69 35.01 -12.43
N ASP A 606 31.92 34.54 -11.43
CA ASP A 606 31.44 33.15 -11.42
C ASP A 606 29.95 32.96 -11.76
N VAL A 607 29.77 32.11 -12.77
CA VAL A 607 28.59 31.46 -13.37
C VAL A 607 27.69 30.83 -12.27
N PRO A 608 26.35 30.66 -12.45
CA PRO A 608 25.41 30.15 -11.44
C PRO A 608 26.00 29.05 -10.54
N LEU A 609 25.95 29.32 -9.22
CA LEU A 609 26.44 28.45 -8.17
C LEU A 609 25.30 27.57 -7.65
N PHE A 610 25.48 26.26 -7.75
CA PHE A 610 24.62 25.28 -7.10
C PHE A 610 25.17 25.00 -5.71
N TYR A 611 24.32 25.01 -4.69
CA TYR A 611 24.68 24.66 -3.32
C TYR A 611 24.04 23.33 -2.92
N ARG A 612 24.76 22.51 -2.17
CA ARG A 612 24.17 21.38 -1.44
C ARG A 612 24.78 21.25 -0.05
N VAL A 613 24.00 20.66 0.85
CA VAL A 613 24.45 20.32 2.21
C VAL A 613 24.48 18.81 2.33
N LEU A 614 25.61 18.30 2.80
CA LEU A 614 25.80 16.88 3.10
C LEU A 614 26.04 16.75 4.60
N GLU A 615 25.18 16.02 5.29
CA GLU A 615 25.46 15.56 6.65
C GLU A 615 26.24 14.25 6.55
N LEU A 616 27.37 14.15 7.23
CA LEU A 616 28.17 12.92 7.23
C LEU A 616 27.56 11.84 8.12
N PRO A 617 27.82 10.54 7.84
CA PRO A 617 27.38 9.42 8.66
C PRO A 617 27.68 9.55 10.15
#